data_AF-A0A950LJS5-F1
#
_entry.id   AF-A0A950LJS5-F1
#
_cell.length_a   1.000
_cell.length_b   1.000
_cell.length_c   1.000
_cell.angle_alpha   90.00
_cell.angle_beta   90.00
_cell.angle_gamma   90.00
#
_symmetry.space_group_name_H-M   'P 1'
#
loop_
_entity.id
_entity.type
_entity.pdbx_description
1 polymer ?
#
loop_
_entity_poly.entity_id
_entity_poly.type
_entity_poly.pdbx_seq_one_letter_code
_entity_poly.pdbx_strand_id
1 'polypeptide(L)'
;MSGGRTLAFSAAAVVHAPRFTSATAWVVSALCLGAMVVAGLRWLRVAQREHYLPGSVSRFAARWWLGSPANAVIGLAAVVGVVATWWWPLAAAVTAGAVAVGPLGLGVRGRTSALAWTRRLRTLAAVWALSSAVVVAAGIALGLVPLVTAALAVLTPLVVDAATALLWPIERRLAGRHVQRAADRLARVHPTVVAITGSFGKTSTKGHLAQLVEGSRSVVATPASFNNRAGLARAVNESLADGTGVFVAEMGTYGPGEIAELCQWCRPDVAVITAIGPVHLERFGSEERILQAKSEILERAPTVVLPIDDQRLASLADRVEASG
;
A
#
# COMPACT_ATOMS: atom_id res chain seq x y z
N MET A 1 -58.17 -39.88 35.89
CA MET A 1 -56.84 -40.24 36.46
C MET A 1 -55.92 -40.54 35.28
N SER A 2 -55.47 -39.52 34.56
CA SER A 2 -54.13 -38.90 34.65
C SER A 2 -52.96 -39.88 34.54
N GLY A 3 -52.46 -40.06 33.33
CA GLY A 3 -51.18 -40.72 33.05
C GLY A 3 -50.39 -39.88 32.04
N GLY A 4 -49.96 -38.69 32.46
CA GLY A 4 -49.12 -37.82 31.65
C GLY A 4 -47.74 -38.43 31.47
N ARG A 5 -47.37 -38.76 30.22
CA ARG A 5 -46.00 -39.09 29.85
C ARG A 5 -45.18 -37.80 29.83
N THR A 6 -44.47 -37.51 30.91
CA THR A 6 -43.45 -36.48 30.94
C THR A 6 -42.21 -37.02 30.25
N LEU A 7 -42.05 -36.69 28.97
CA LEU A 7 -40.78 -36.84 28.25
C LEU A 7 -39.76 -35.91 28.92
N ALA A 8 -38.90 -36.46 29.77
CA ALA A 8 -37.71 -35.78 30.24
C ALA A 8 -36.73 -35.67 29.06
N PHE A 9 -36.86 -34.62 28.26
CA PHE A 9 -35.80 -34.16 27.38
C PHE A 9 -34.65 -33.69 28.27
N SER A 10 -33.64 -34.54 28.40
CA SER A 10 -32.36 -34.21 29.04
C SER A 10 -31.71 -33.07 28.26
N ALA A 11 -31.78 -31.85 28.82
CA ALA A 11 -31.07 -30.68 28.35
C ALA A 11 -29.58 -30.75 28.73
N ALA A 12 -28.91 -31.83 28.35
CA ALA A 12 -27.49 -32.08 28.59
C ALA A 12 -26.73 -32.18 27.27
N ALA A 13 -26.74 -31.10 26.50
CA ALA A 13 -25.79 -30.89 25.41
C ALA A 13 -25.37 -29.41 25.37
N VAL A 14 -25.04 -28.85 26.54
CA VAL A 14 -24.14 -27.70 26.56
C VAL A 14 -22.79 -28.25 26.14
N VAL A 15 -22.49 -28.16 24.84
CA VAL A 15 -21.16 -28.40 24.27
C VAL A 15 -20.18 -27.59 25.12
N HIS A 16 -19.49 -28.26 26.05
CA HIS A 16 -18.47 -27.62 26.85
C HIS A 16 -17.35 -27.21 25.89
N ALA A 17 -17.27 -25.91 25.60
CA ALA A 17 -16.13 -25.38 24.87
C ALA A 17 -14.86 -25.81 25.62
N PRO A 18 -13.92 -26.50 24.96
CA PRO A 18 -12.74 -27.01 25.63
C PRO A 18 -11.91 -25.83 26.16
N ARG A 19 -11.64 -25.83 27.47
CA ARG A 19 -10.76 -24.85 28.12
C ARG A 19 -9.34 -25.40 28.11
N PHE A 20 -8.47 -24.83 27.29
CA PHE A 20 -7.09 -25.27 27.11
C PHE A 20 -6.13 -24.49 28.01
N THR A 21 -5.93 -24.98 29.25
CA THR A 21 -5.02 -24.36 30.24
C THR A 21 -3.78 -25.18 30.56
N SER A 22 -3.50 -26.25 29.80
CA SER A 22 -2.35 -27.12 30.02
C SER A 22 -1.01 -26.45 29.68
N ALA A 23 0.09 -26.93 30.27
CA ALA A 23 1.44 -26.47 29.91
C ALA A 23 1.74 -26.63 28.40
N THR A 24 1.24 -27.71 27.78
CA THR A 24 1.34 -27.95 26.34
C THR A 24 0.66 -26.87 25.52
N ALA A 25 -0.54 -26.41 25.94
CA ALA A 25 -1.28 -25.33 25.28
C ALA A 25 -0.49 -24.02 25.24
N TRP A 26 0.22 -23.69 26.32
CA TRP A 26 1.08 -22.49 26.36
C TRP A 26 2.29 -22.59 25.45
N VAL A 27 2.93 -23.77 25.37
CA VAL A 27 4.09 -24.00 24.49
C VAL A 27 3.69 -23.80 23.01
N VAL A 28 2.61 -24.44 22.55
CA VAL A 28 2.19 -24.27 21.14
C VAL A 28 1.66 -22.86 20.86
N SER A 29 1.06 -22.20 21.84
CA SER A 29 0.66 -20.79 21.70
C SER A 29 1.87 -19.88 21.52
N ALA A 30 2.97 -20.12 22.27
CA ALA A 30 4.22 -19.38 22.11
C ALA A 30 4.85 -19.61 20.72
N LEU A 31 4.80 -20.84 20.19
CA LEU A 31 5.23 -21.14 18.83
C LEU A 31 4.39 -20.38 17.78
N CYS A 32 3.06 -20.34 17.94
CA CYS A 32 2.19 -19.58 17.06
C CYS A 32 2.46 -18.08 17.12
N LEU A 33 2.72 -17.52 18.31
CA LEU A 33 3.10 -16.11 18.46
C LEU A 33 4.44 -15.80 17.77
N GLY A 34 5.44 -16.68 17.90
CA GLY A 34 6.70 -16.55 17.18
C GLY A 34 6.51 -16.58 15.66
N ALA A 35 5.71 -17.51 15.15
CA ALA A 35 5.36 -17.59 13.73
C ALA A 35 4.60 -16.35 13.24
N MET A 36 3.66 -15.83 14.05
CA MET A 36 2.92 -14.60 13.78
C MET A 36 3.85 -13.40 13.69
N VAL A 37 4.89 -13.30 14.52
CA VAL A 37 5.90 -12.22 14.42
C VAL A 37 6.67 -12.30 13.11
N VAL A 38 7.13 -13.50 12.73
CA VAL A 38 7.84 -13.72 11.45
C VAL A 38 6.94 -13.36 10.26
N ALA A 39 5.69 -13.84 10.26
CA ALA A 39 4.70 -13.49 9.23
C ALA A 39 4.40 -11.99 9.23
N GLY A 40 4.27 -11.37 10.40
CA GLY A 40 4.03 -9.94 10.57
C GLY A 40 5.11 -9.11 9.88
N LEU A 41 6.39 -9.46 10.07
CA LEU A 41 7.49 -8.78 9.37
C LEU A 41 7.40 -8.90 7.84
N ARG A 42 6.98 -10.06 7.31
CA ARG A 42 6.73 -10.23 5.86
C ARG A 42 5.61 -9.32 5.38
N TRP A 43 4.48 -9.30 6.09
CA TRP A 43 3.28 -8.57 5.66
C TRP A 43 3.37 -7.06 5.88
N LEU A 44 4.05 -6.61 6.93
CA LEU A 44 4.42 -5.20 7.13
C LEU A 44 5.32 -4.69 5.99
N ARG A 45 6.22 -5.53 5.46
CA ARG A 45 7.01 -5.21 4.26
C ARG A 45 6.14 -5.04 3.03
N VAL A 46 5.15 -5.91 2.84
CA VAL A 46 4.17 -5.79 1.75
C VAL A 46 3.37 -4.49 1.91
N ALA A 47 2.87 -4.20 3.11
CA ALA A 47 2.16 -2.95 3.39
C ALA A 47 3.00 -1.72 3.05
N GLN A 48 4.30 -1.72 3.41
CA GLN A 48 5.22 -0.63 3.08
C GLN A 48 5.40 -0.45 1.56
N ARG A 49 5.45 -1.54 0.79
CA ARG A 49 5.58 -1.51 -0.68
C ARG A 49 4.31 -1.04 -1.37
N GLU A 50 3.17 -1.40 -0.83
CA GLU A 50 1.85 -1.02 -1.35
C GLU A 50 1.35 0.30 -0.75
N HIS A 51 2.27 1.16 -0.30
CA HIS A 51 1.98 2.51 0.19
C HIS A 51 0.95 2.56 1.34
N TYR A 52 0.86 1.46 2.10
CA TYR A 52 -0.05 1.26 3.23
C TYR A 52 -1.53 1.43 2.86
N LEU A 53 -1.89 1.05 1.63
CA LEU A 53 -3.28 1.06 1.17
C LEU A 53 -4.07 -0.06 1.87
N PRO A 54 -5.21 0.24 2.51
CA PRO A 54 -6.08 -0.77 3.10
C PRO A 54 -6.51 -1.82 2.08
N GLY A 55 -6.46 -3.09 2.47
CA GLY A 55 -6.84 -4.23 1.62
C GLY A 55 -5.78 -4.65 0.59
N SER A 56 -4.65 -3.95 0.52
CA SER A 56 -3.56 -4.34 -0.38
C SER A 56 -2.86 -5.61 0.10
N VAL A 57 -2.62 -5.74 1.41
CA VAL A 57 -1.86 -6.85 1.98
C VAL A 57 -2.61 -8.17 1.79
N SER A 58 -3.92 -8.17 2.02
CA SER A 58 -4.79 -9.35 1.86
C SER A 58 -4.90 -9.78 0.40
N ARG A 59 -4.99 -8.83 -0.54
CA ARG A 59 -4.96 -9.14 -2.00
C ARG A 59 -3.63 -9.76 -2.42
N PHE A 60 -2.51 -9.27 -1.87
CA PHE A 60 -1.20 -9.87 -2.08
C PHE A 60 -1.10 -11.26 -1.43
N ALA A 61 -1.64 -11.42 -0.22
CA ALA A 61 -1.68 -12.71 0.46
C ALA A 61 -2.44 -13.74 -0.37
N ALA A 62 -3.63 -13.42 -0.87
CA ALA A 62 -4.40 -14.30 -1.75
C ALA A 62 -3.58 -14.74 -2.97
N ARG A 63 -2.91 -13.80 -3.65
CA ARG A 63 -2.07 -14.11 -4.82
C ARG A 63 -0.87 -15.00 -4.47
N TRP A 64 -0.20 -14.78 -3.34
CA TRP A 64 0.96 -15.58 -2.96
C TRP A 64 0.57 -17.00 -2.53
N TRP A 65 -0.50 -17.13 -1.75
CA TRP A 65 -0.98 -18.42 -1.26
C TRP A 65 -1.60 -19.26 -2.39
N LEU A 66 -2.30 -18.63 -3.34
CA LEU A 66 -2.96 -19.32 -4.44
C LEU A 66 -2.13 -19.41 -5.73
N GLY A 67 -1.05 -18.64 -5.84
CA GLY A 67 -0.25 -18.55 -7.07
C GLY A 67 0.70 -19.73 -7.32
N SER A 68 0.83 -20.66 -6.38
CA SER A 68 1.71 -21.83 -6.49
C SER A 68 1.10 -23.03 -5.75
N PRO A 69 1.12 -24.25 -6.32
CA PRO A 69 0.64 -25.46 -5.65
C PRO A 69 1.34 -25.69 -4.29
N ALA A 70 2.64 -25.42 -4.21
CA ALA A 70 3.40 -25.57 -2.98
C ALA A 70 2.91 -24.60 -1.89
N ASN A 71 2.65 -23.34 -2.25
CA ASN A 71 2.08 -22.38 -1.31
C ASN A 71 0.66 -22.74 -0.91
N ALA A 72 -0.16 -23.22 -1.85
CA ALA A 72 -1.53 -23.64 -1.56
C ALA A 72 -1.56 -24.79 -0.55
N VAL A 73 -0.67 -25.79 -0.68
CA VAL A 73 -0.53 -26.90 0.28
C VAL A 73 -0.10 -26.39 1.66
N ILE A 74 0.89 -25.49 1.74
CA ILE A 74 1.31 -24.91 3.03
C ILE A 74 0.18 -24.11 3.67
N GLY A 75 -0.54 -23.30 2.89
CA GLY A 75 -1.68 -22.52 3.37
C GLY A 75 -2.81 -23.41 3.87
N LEU A 76 -3.13 -24.49 3.14
CA LEU A 76 -4.12 -25.49 3.55
C LEU A 76 -3.70 -26.17 4.86
N ALA A 77 -2.44 -26.60 4.98
CA ALA A 77 -1.92 -27.19 6.21
C ALA A 77 -2.04 -26.22 7.41
N ALA A 78 -1.79 -24.93 7.19
CA ALA A 78 -1.96 -23.91 8.23
C ALA A 78 -3.42 -23.82 8.71
N VAL A 79 -4.38 -23.76 7.78
CA VAL A 79 -5.83 -23.67 8.07
C VAL A 79 -6.34 -24.94 8.74
N VAL A 80 -5.97 -26.11 8.21
CA VAL A 80 -6.31 -27.42 8.81
C VAL A 80 -5.76 -27.51 10.23
N GLY A 81 -4.54 -27.03 10.48
CA GLY A 81 -3.97 -26.95 11.83
C GLY A 81 -4.79 -26.08 12.77
N VAL A 82 -5.29 -24.93 12.32
CA VAL A 82 -6.17 -24.05 13.13
C VAL A 82 -7.46 -24.77 13.49
N VAL A 83 -8.12 -25.40 12.50
CA VAL A 83 -9.38 -26.13 12.71
C VAL A 83 -9.17 -27.30 13.67
N ALA A 84 -8.12 -28.10 13.44
CA ALA A 84 -7.79 -29.24 14.28
C ALA A 84 -7.44 -28.85 15.73
N THR A 85 -6.96 -27.62 15.96
CA THR A 85 -6.65 -27.08 17.30
C THR A 85 -7.89 -27.08 18.22
N TRP A 86 -9.10 -27.03 17.65
CA TRP A 86 -10.34 -27.13 18.40
C TRP A 86 -10.47 -28.44 19.19
N TRP A 87 -9.93 -29.54 18.67
CA TRP A 87 -9.94 -30.84 19.35
C TRP A 87 -8.60 -31.17 19.97
N TRP A 88 -7.50 -30.84 19.29
CA TRP A 88 -6.15 -31.20 19.67
C TRP A 88 -5.25 -29.97 19.70
N PRO A 89 -4.96 -29.37 20.88
CA PRO A 89 -4.14 -28.17 20.99
C PRO A 89 -2.80 -28.26 20.27
N LEU A 90 -2.17 -29.44 20.28
CA LEU A 90 -0.88 -29.67 19.61
C LEU A 90 -0.94 -29.47 18.09
N ALA A 91 -2.10 -29.54 17.46
CA ALA A 91 -2.27 -29.27 16.03
C ALA A 91 -1.89 -27.82 15.66
N ALA A 92 -1.93 -26.88 16.61
CA ALA A 92 -1.45 -25.52 16.43
C ALA A 92 0.04 -25.46 16.03
N ALA A 93 0.84 -26.47 16.37
CA ALA A 93 2.24 -26.56 15.93
C ALA A 93 2.36 -26.68 14.40
N VAL A 94 1.41 -27.35 13.73
CA VAL A 94 1.35 -27.44 12.26
C VAL A 94 1.13 -26.05 11.67
N THR A 95 0.20 -25.29 12.24
CA THR A 95 -0.04 -23.90 11.85
C THR A 95 1.20 -23.03 12.05
N ALA A 96 1.85 -23.13 13.21
CA ALA A 96 3.06 -22.38 13.51
C ALA A 96 4.17 -22.68 12.48
N GLY A 97 4.42 -23.95 12.17
CA GLY A 97 5.42 -24.34 11.16
C GLY A 97 5.08 -23.82 9.76
N ALA A 98 3.83 -24.01 9.33
CA ALA A 98 3.37 -23.58 8.01
C ALA A 98 3.45 -22.04 7.83
N VAL A 99 3.04 -21.27 8.84
CA VAL A 99 3.10 -19.79 8.82
C VAL A 99 4.55 -19.29 8.96
N ALA A 100 5.38 -19.95 9.76
CA ALA A 100 6.79 -19.58 9.91
C ALA A 100 7.55 -19.74 8.59
N VAL A 101 7.26 -20.77 7.79
CA VAL A 101 7.93 -21.02 6.49
C VAL A 101 7.27 -20.26 5.34
N GLY A 102 5.95 -20.21 5.29
CA GLY A 102 5.18 -19.72 4.14
C GLY A 102 4.76 -18.23 4.19
N PRO A 103 4.35 -17.67 3.05
CA PRO A 103 4.40 -18.28 1.71
C PRO A 103 5.83 -18.27 1.16
N LEU A 104 6.19 -19.32 0.43
CA LEU A 104 7.50 -19.46 -0.21
C LEU A 104 7.72 -18.31 -1.21
N GLY A 105 8.97 -17.86 -1.31
CA GLY A 105 9.35 -16.69 -2.13
C GLY A 105 9.11 -15.34 -1.46
N LEU A 106 8.37 -15.27 -0.35
CA LEU A 106 8.20 -14.05 0.45
C LEU A 106 9.07 -14.07 1.71
N GLY A 107 10.37 -13.81 1.53
CA GLY A 107 11.30 -13.69 2.66
C GLY A 107 11.02 -12.50 3.58
N VAL A 108 11.51 -12.58 4.83
CA VAL A 108 11.54 -11.44 5.77
C VAL A 108 12.48 -10.37 5.23
N ARG A 109 13.66 -10.77 4.75
CA ARG A 109 14.57 -9.93 3.98
C ARG A 109 14.08 -9.91 2.52
N GLY A 110 13.70 -8.73 2.03
CA GLY A 110 13.30 -8.56 0.63
C GLY A 110 14.48 -8.73 -0.32
N ARG A 111 14.20 -9.10 -1.58
CA ARG A 111 15.24 -9.25 -2.61
C ARG A 111 15.84 -7.92 -3.10
N THR A 112 15.00 -6.87 -3.19
CA THR A 112 15.40 -5.57 -3.77
C THR A 112 15.63 -4.48 -2.72
N SER A 113 14.95 -4.55 -1.57
CA SER A 113 15.11 -3.58 -0.49
C SER A 113 14.70 -4.18 0.85
N ALA A 114 15.45 -3.84 1.89
CA ALA A 114 15.14 -4.19 3.26
C ALA A 114 13.92 -3.40 3.78
N LEU A 115 13.31 -3.90 4.85
CA LEU A 115 12.24 -3.20 5.57
C LEU A 115 12.81 -1.92 6.19
N ALA A 116 12.30 -0.75 5.80
CA ALA A 116 12.77 0.52 6.33
C ALA A 116 11.89 0.98 7.50
N TRP A 117 12.48 1.03 8.70
CA TRP A 117 11.80 1.40 9.95
C TRP A 117 11.52 2.90 10.06
N THR A 118 10.59 3.38 9.23
CA THR A 118 10.06 4.74 9.27
C THR A 118 9.10 4.94 10.46
N ARG A 119 8.82 6.19 10.83
CA ARG A 119 7.81 6.51 11.86
C ARG A 119 6.45 5.87 11.53
N ARG A 120 6.04 5.94 10.26
CA ARG A 120 4.77 5.35 9.77
C ARG A 120 4.75 3.84 9.96
N LEU A 121 5.82 3.14 9.54
CA LEU A 121 5.91 1.69 9.72
C LEU A 121 5.92 1.28 11.20
N ARG A 122 6.66 2.01 12.06
CA ARG A 122 6.66 1.76 13.52
C ARG A 122 5.27 1.93 14.12
N THR A 123 4.54 2.95 13.69
CA THR A 123 3.16 3.19 14.14
C THR A 123 2.23 2.06 13.71
N LEU A 124 2.31 1.63 12.44
CA LEU A 124 1.53 0.49 11.95
C LEU A 124 1.88 -0.80 12.70
N ALA A 125 3.16 -1.09 12.90
CA ALA A 125 3.62 -2.27 13.64
C ALA A 125 3.12 -2.26 15.09
N ALA A 126 3.13 -1.09 15.75
CA ALA A 126 2.59 -0.94 17.10
C ALA A 126 1.07 -1.18 17.16
N VAL A 127 0.31 -0.63 16.20
CA VAL A 127 -1.15 -0.85 16.13
C VAL A 127 -1.47 -2.32 15.85
N TRP A 128 -0.75 -2.95 14.92
CA TRP A 128 -0.88 -4.38 14.63
C TRP A 128 -0.53 -5.26 15.84
N ALA A 129 0.55 -4.95 16.56
CA ALA A 129 0.95 -5.69 17.75
C ALA A 129 -0.07 -5.53 18.88
N LEU A 130 -0.57 -4.31 19.10
CA LEU A 130 -1.58 -4.02 20.12
C LEU A 130 -2.92 -4.70 19.81
N SER A 131 -3.40 -4.63 18.56
CA SER A 131 -4.65 -5.31 18.18
C SER A 131 -4.53 -6.82 18.32
N SER A 132 -3.39 -7.40 17.94
CA SER A 132 -3.10 -8.83 18.14
C SER A 132 -3.07 -9.19 19.64
N ALA A 133 -2.44 -8.37 20.47
CA ALA A 133 -2.37 -8.59 21.92
C ALA A 133 -3.76 -8.56 22.59
N VAL A 134 -4.64 -7.66 22.18
CA VAL A 134 -6.04 -7.62 22.67
C VAL A 134 -6.78 -8.91 22.33
N VAL A 135 -6.64 -9.41 21.10
CA VAL A 135 -7.28 -10.66 20.68
C VAL A 135 -6.71 -11.86 21.45
N VAL A 136 -5.40 -11.91 21.67
CA VAL A 136 -4.76 -12.95 22.50
C VAL A 136 -5.26 -12.89 23.94
N ALA A 137 -5.36 -11.70 24.55
CA ALA A 137 -5.85 -11.54 25.92
C ALA A 137 -7.31 -12.02 26.07
N ALA A 138 -8.16 -11.74 25.08
CA ALA A 138 -9.51 -12.31 25.03
C ALA A 138 -9.48 -13.84 24.92
N GLY A 139 -8.57 -14.40 24.10
CA GLY A 139 -8.33 -15.84 24.01
C GLY A 139 -7.90 -16.47 25.34
N ILE A 140 -7.07 -15.78 26.13
CA ILE A 140 -6.67 -16.20 27.48
C ILE A 140 -7.87 -16.22 28.42
N ALA A 141 -8.64 -15.13 28.46
CA ALA A 141 -9.83 -15.03 29.30
C ALA A 141 -10.87 -16.11 28.99
N LEU A 142 -10.98 -16.52 27.73
CA LEU A 142 -11.91 -17.56 27.26
C LEU A 142 -11.34 -18.99 27.36
N GLY A 143 -10.06 -19.16 27.69
CA GLY A 143 -9.39 -20.48 27.71
C GLY A 143 -9.15 -21.08 26.32
N LEU A 144 -9.06 -20.24 25.28
CA LEU A 144 -8.92 -20.62 23.86
C LEU A 144 -7.57 -20.19 23.27
N VAL A 145 -6.53 -20.01 24.10
CA VAL A 145 -5.23 -19.44 23.69
C VAL A 145 -4.60 -20.14 22.47
N PRO A 146 -4.53 -21.48 22.40
CA PRO A 146 -3.91 -22.14 21.25
C PRO A 146 -4.66 -21.87 19.94
N LEU A 147 -6.00 -21.91 20.00
CA LEU A 147 -6.85 -21.65 18.85
C LEU A 147 -6.71 -20.20 18.37
N VAL A 148 -6.77 -19.25 19.31
CA VAL A 148 -6.69 -17.82 19.00
C VAL A 148 -5.33 -17.44 18.42
N THR A 149 -4.24 -17.93 19.01
CA THR A 149 -2.88 -17.66 18.52
C THR A 149 -2.62 -18.32 17.16
N ALA A 150 -3.10 -19.55 16.93
CA ALA A 150 -3.02 -20.21 15.63
C ALA A 150 -3.81 -19.45 14.55
N ALA A 151 -5.05 -19.05 14.86
CA ALA A 151 -5.90 -18.27 13.95
C ALA A 151 -5.26 -16.91 13.62
N LEU A 152 -4.76 -16.17 14.62
CA LEU A 152 -4.08 -14.90 14.40
C LEU A 152 -2.83 -15.03 13.52
N ALA A 153 -2.05 -16.11 13.69
CA ALA A 153 -0.87 -16.36 12.85
C ALA A 153 -1.25 -16.44 11.36
N VAL A 154 -2.32 -17.17 11.02
CA VAL A 154 -2.83 -17.26 9.64
C VAL A 154 -3.45 -15.95 9.17
N LEU A 155 -4.22 -15.28 10.03
CA LEU A 155 -4.94 -14.04 9.72
C LEU A 155 -4.08 -12.79 9.76
N THR A 156 -2.77 -12.91 10.01
CA THR A 156 -1.82 -11.78 10.05
C THR A 156 -2.01 -10.77 8.90
N PRO A 157 -2.17 -11.16 7.61
CA PRO A 157 -2.42 -10.19 6.53
C PRO A 157 -3.67 -9.33 6.76
N LEU A 158 -4.76 -9.93 7.24
CA LEU A 158 -6.02 -9.25 7.52
C LEU A 158 -5.86 -8.29 8.71
N VAL A 159 -5.15 -8.70 9.76
CA VAL A 159 -4.91 -7.83 10.93
C VAL A 159 -4.03 -6.63 10.54
N VAL A 160 -3.03 -6.83 9.67
CA VAL A 160 -2.24 -5.72 9.11
C VAL A 160 -3.12 -4.78 8.29
N ASP A 161 -4.01 -5.30 7.44
CA ASP A 161 -4.96 -4.46 6.67
C ASP A 161 -5.99 -3.75 7.56
N ALA A 162 -6.44 -4.37 8.64
CA ALA A 162 -7.30 -3.70 9.62
C ALA A 162 -6.56 -2.56 10.31
N ALA A 163 -5.28 -2.76 10.65
CA ALA A 163 -4.43 -1.73 11.23
C ALA A 163 -4.16 -0.59 10.24
N THR A 164 -3.95 -0.87 8.95
CA THR A 164 -3.84 0.19 7.92
C THR A 164 -5.15 0.92 7.73
N ALA A 165 -6.30 0.24 7.72
CA ALA A 165 -7.62 0.85 7.64
C ALA A 165 -7.90 1.77 8.83
N LEU A 166 -7.53 1.37 10.04
CA LEU A 166 -7.67 2.18 11.25
C LEU A 166 -6.82 3.46 11.19
N LEU A 167 -5.60 3.36 10.67
CA LEU A 167 -4.68 4.50 10.52
C LEU A 167 -5.00 5.37 9.30
N TRP A 168 -5.71 4.85 8.32
CA TRP A 168 -6.03 5.51 7.05
C TRP A 168 -6.59 6.93 7.17
N PRO A 169 -7.62 7.22 7.99
CA PRO A 169 -8.14 8.59 8.11
C PRO A 169 -7.10 9.57 8.67
N ILE A 170 -6.25 9.12 9.59
CA ILE A 170 -5.20 9.94 10.19
C ILE A 170 -4.11 10.22 9.15
N GLU A 171 -3.64 9.17 8.47
CA GLU A 171 -2.64 9.27 7.41
C GLU A 171 -3.11 10.18 6.27
N ARG A 172 -4.37 10.05 5.82
CA ARG A 172 -4.94 10.96 4.80
C ARG A 172 -4.97 12.40 5.26
N ARG A 173 -5.34 12.68 6.51
CA ARG A 173 -5.35 14.04 7.07
C ARG A 173 -3.94 14.62 7.16
N LEU A 174 -2.96 13.83 7.63
CA LEU A 174 -1.56 14.26 7.72
C LEU A 174 -0.95 14.50 6.33
N ALA A 175 -1.18 13.59 5.39
CA ALA A 175 -0.76 13.74 4.00
C ALA A 175 -1.44 14.95 3.34
N GLY A 176 -2.73 15.19 3.61
CA GLY A 176 -3.48 16.36 3.15
C GLY A 176 -2.86 17.67 3.63
N ARG A 177 -2.52 17.77 4.92
CA ARG A 177 -1.83 18.95 5.47
C ARG A 177 -0.47 19.18 4.82
N HIS A 178 0.26 18.12 4.47
CA HIS A 178 1.55 18.25 3.80
C HIS A 178 1.41 18.79 2.37
N VAL A 179 0.39 18.32 1.64
CA VAL A 179 0.05 18.84 0.31
C VAL A 179 -0.45 20.29 0.39
N GLN A 180 -1.29 20.62 1.39
CA GLN A 180 -1.77 21.99 1.57
C GLN A 180 -0.60 22.96 1.80
N ARG A 181 0.35 22.61 2.66
CA ARG A 181 1.56 23.43 2.87
C ARG A 181 2.37 23.63 1.60
N ALA A 182 2.44 22.60 0.74
CA ALA A 182 3.11 22.71 -0.54
C ALA A 182 2.36 23.65 -1.49
N ALA A 183 1.02 23.54 -1.55
CA ALA A 183 0.18 24.44 -2.32
C ALA A 183 0.32 25.90 -1.85
N ASP A 184 0.25 26.15 -0.53
CA ASP A 184 0.43 27.48 0.06
C ASP A 184 1.83 28.05 -0.26
N ARG A 185 2.85 27.19 -0.31
CA ARG A 185 4.23 27.56 -0.66
C ARG A 185 4.36 27.91 -2.14
N LEU A 186 3.76 27.12 -3.04
CA LEU A 186 3.69 27.44 -4.47
C LEU A 186 2.98 28.76 -4.72
N ALA A 187 1.84 29.00 -4.05
CA ALA A 187 1.10 30.25 -4.16
C ALA A 187 1.89 31.47 -3.66
N ARG A 188 2.65 31.31 -2.58
CA ARG A 188 3.49 32.39 -2.02
C ARG A 188 4.72 32.70 -2.88
N VAL A 189 5.45 31.67 -3.31
CA VAL A 189 6.67 31.83 -4.12
C VAL A 189 6.34 32.22 -5.56
N HIS A 190 5.22 31.70 -6.07
CA HIS A 190 4.68 31.96 -7.40
C HIS A 190 5.70 31.73 -8.55
N PRO A 191 6.43 30.60 -8.57
CA PRO A 191 7.37 30.30 -9.65
C PRO A 191 6.62 29.94 -10.94
N THR A 192 7.30 30.04 -12.10
CA THR A 192 6.80 29.40 -13.33
C THR A 192 6.92 27.87 -13.17
N VAL A 193 5.81 27.15 -13.20
CA VAL A 193 5.75 25.70 -13.05
C VAL A 193 5.86 25.02 -14.40
N VAL A 194 6.94 24.27 -14.63
CA VAL A 194 7.10 23.38 -15.78
C VAL A 194 6.84 21.95 -15.35
N ALA A 195 5.69 21.39 -15.70
CA ALA A 195 5.32 20.02 -15.36
C ALA A 195 5.66 19.06 -16.49
N ILE A 196 6.32 17.94 -16.16
CA ILE A 196 6.84 16.97 -17.11
C ILE A 196 6.27 15.59 -16.78
N THR A 197 5.58 14.97 -17.74
CA THR A 197 5.16 13.56 -17.69
C THR A 197 5.61 12.80 -18.94
N GLY A 198 5.34 11.50 -18.95
CA GLY A 198 5.71 10.59 -20.03
C GLY A 198 5.95 9.17 -19.56
N SER A 199 6.10 8.25 -20.49
CA SER A 199 6.43 6.85 -20.21
C SER A 199 7.93 6.72 -19.92
N PHE A 200 8.75 7.42 -20.71
CA PHE A 200 10.21 7.43 -20.63
C PHE A 200 10.74 8.88 -20.68
N GLY A 201 12.02 9.10 -20.40
CA GLY A 201 12.68 10.42 -20.60
C GLY A 201 12.40 11.51 -19.56
N LYS A 202 11.34 11.39 -18.74
CA LYS A 202 10.93 12.40 -17.72
C LYS A 202 12.10 12.97 -16.89
N THR A 203 12.86 12.10 -16.23
CA THR A 203 13.93 12.51 -15.30
C THR A 203 15.10 13.16 -16.04
N SER A 204 15.46 12.66 -17.23
CA SER A 204 16.49 13.26 -18.08
C SER A 204 16.06 14.64 -18.59
N THR A 205 14.84 14.76 -19.13
CA THR A 205 14.28 16.04 -19.60
C THR A 205 14.24 17.07 -18.49
N LYS A 206 13.78 16.68 -17.30
CA LYS A 206 13.83 17.54 -16.10
C LYS A 206 15.24 18.03 -15.79
N GLY A 207 16.22 17.12 -15.78
CA GLY A 207 17.61 17.46 -15.47
C GLY A 207 18.22 18.43 -16.48
N HIS A 208 18.05 18.16 -17.78
CA HIS A 208 18.52 19.04 -18.84
C HIS A 208 17.82 20.41 -18.78
N LEU A 209 16.50 20.44 -18.57
CA LEU A 209 15.75 21.69 -18.47
C LEU A 209 16.24 22.54 -17.28
N ALA A 210 16.43 21.93 -16.10
CA ALA A 210 16.95 22.64 -14.94
C ALA A 210 18.31 23.27 -15.26
N GLN A 211 19.24 22.49 -15.80
CA GLN A 211 20.58 22.97 -16.15
C GLN A 211 20.57 24.11 -17.19
N LEU A 212 19.68 24.05 -18.19
CA LEU A 212 19.55 25.11 -19.19
C LEU A 212 18.97 26.41 -18.60
N VAL A 213 18.04 26.28 -17.66
CA VAL A 213 17.37 27.44 -17.03
C VAL A 213 18.26 28.11 -15.97
N GLU A 214 19.12 27.35 -15.28
CA GLU A 214 20.04 27.86 -14.25
C GLU A 214 20.89 29.05 -14.72
N GLY A 215 21.22 29.13 -16.01
CA GLY A 215 22.00 30.23 -16.59
C GLY A 215 21.26 31.58 -16.65
N SER A 216 19.94 31.62 -16.43
CA SER A 216 19.12 32.83 -16.58
C SER A 216 18.12 33.07 -15.45
N ARG A 217 17.69 32.02 -14.73
CA ARG A 217 16.72 32.11 -13.64
C ARG A 217 17.08 31.14 -12.52
N SER A 218 16.68 31.49 -11.29
CA SER A 218 16.68 30.52 -10.18
C SER A 218 15.68 29.40 -10.50
N VAL A 219 16.14 28.15 -10.41
CA VAL A 219 15.33 26.98 -10.73
C VAL A 219 15.45 25.91 -9.65
N VAL A 220 14.32 25.28 -9.36
CA VAL A 220 14.25 24.11 -8.47
C VAL A 220 13.55 22.99 -9.24
N ALA A 221 14.20 21.83 -9.32
CA ALA A 221 13.62 20.63 -9.92
C ALA A 221 13.31 19.58 -8.86
N THR A 222 12.29 18.74 -9.07
CA THR A 222 12.01 17.65 -8.12
C THR A 222 13.19 16.67 -8.01
N PRO A 223 13.63 16.33 -6.79
CA PRO A 223 14.77 15.43 -6.61
C PRO A 223 14.41 13.99 -7.00
N ALA A 224 15.38 13.29 -7.61
CA ALA A 224 15.23 11.89 -8.02
C ALA A 224 13.91 11.63 -8.79
N SER A 225 13.10 10.64 -8.41
CA SER A 225 11.79 10.34 -9.00
C SER A 225 10.65 10.72 -8.05
N PHE A 226 10.70 11.93 -7.48
CA PHE A 226 9.61 12.46 -6.64
C PHE A 226 8.49 12.96 -7.54
N ASN A 227 7.69 12.01 -8.06
CA ASN A 227 6.71 12.26 -9.11
C ASN A 227 5.27 11.89 -8.75
N ASN A 228 5.04 11.39 -7.54
CA ASN A 228 3.71 11.15 -6.99
C ASN A 228 3.31 12.29 -6.02
N ARG A 229 2.05 12.28 -5.57
CA ARG A 229 1.46 13.32 -4.71
C ARG A 229 2.30 13.67 -3.48
N ALA A 230 2.81 12.66 -2.79
CA ALA A 230 3.61 12.87 -1.58
C ALA A 230 5.04 13.34 -1.90
N GLY A 231 5.67 12.77 -2.92
CA GLY A 231 7.00 13.14 -3.38
C GLY A 231 7.06 14.58 -3.89
N LEU A 232 6.10 14.99 -4.71
CA LEU A 232 6.02 16.35 -5.24
C LEU A 232 5.79 17.37 -4.11
N ALA A 233 4.86 17.09 -3.19
CA ALA A 233 4.62 17.97 -2.05
C ALA A 233 5.86 18.10 -1.14
N ARG A 234 6.60 17.00 -0.97
CA ARG A 234 7.87 17.02 -0.25
C ARG A 234 8.92 17.87 -0.94
N ALA A 235 9.08 17.72 -2.26
CA ALA A 235 10.02 18.51 -3.06
C ALA A 235 9.75 20.01 -2.92
N VAL A 236 8.48 20.41 -3.02
CA VAL A 236 8.08 21.81 -2.82
C VAL A 236 8.39 22.27 -1.39
N ASN A 237 7.95 21.51 -0.39
CA ASN A 237 8.10 21.89 1.02
C ASN A 237 9.56 21.95 1.48
N GLU A 238 10.45 21.12 0.94
CA GLU A 238 11.86 21.05 1.34
C GLU A 238 12.75 21.96 0.50
N SER A 239 12.47 22.13 -0.80
CA SER A 239 13.42 22.74 -1.74
C SER A 239 12.97 24.05 -2.37
N LEU A 240 11.67 24.37 -2.42
CA LEU A 240 11.20 25.59 -3.09
C LEU A 240 11.48 26.83 -2.22
N ALA A 241 12.54 27.59 -2.49
CA ALA A 241 12.88 28.79 -1.75
C ALA A 241 12.18 30.04 -2.32
N ASP A 242 12.04 31.08 -1.50
CA ASP A 242 11.59 32.39 -1.98
C ASP A 242 12.58 32.92 -3.04
N GLY A 243 12.07 33.57 -4.10
CA GLY A 243 12.88 34.01 -5.25
C GLY A 243 13.16 32.91 -6.30
N THR A 244 12.65 31.69 -6.12
CA THR A 244 12.70 30.67 -7.18
C THR A 244 11.89 31.15 -8.38
N GLY A 245 12.53 31.28 -9.54
CA GLY A 245 11.89 31.75 -10.77
C GLY A 245 11.16 30.63 -11.53
N VAL A 246 11.70 29.41 -11.50
CA VAL A 246 11.15 28.25 -12.21
C VAL A 246 11.11 27.03 -11.31
N PHE A 247 9.99 26.31 -11.28
CA PHE A 247 9.85 25.03 -10.61
C PHE A 247 9.59 23.93 -11.63
N VAL A 248 10.51 22.96 -11.75
CA VAL A 248 10.37 21.83 -12.68
C VAL A 248 9.79 20.62 -11.94
N ALA A 249 8.53 20.33 -12.21
CA ALA A 249 7.75 19.27 -11.57
C ALA A 249 7.70 18.00 -12.42
N GLU A 250 8.39 16.93 -12.01
CA GLU A 250 8.13 15.60 -12.58
C GLU A 250 6.79 15.06 -12.07
N MET A 251 5.89 14.65 -12.95
CA MET A 251 4.57 14.11 -12.61
C MET A 251 4.39 12.70 -13.21
N GLY A 252 4.28 11.71 -12.33
CA GLY A 252 4.10 10.30 -12.64
C GLY A 252 2.67 9.84 -12.36
N THR A 253 2.29 8.71 -12.93
CA THR A 253 0.98 8.09 -12.72
C THR A 253 1.08 6.56 -12.82
N TYR A 254 0.35 5.88 -11.95
CA TYR A 254 0.05 4.45 -12.02
C TYR A 254 -1.41 4.15 -12.40
N GLY A 255 -2.24 5.18 -12.57
CA GLY A 255 -3.64 5.06 -12.95
C GLY A 255 -4.30 6.39 -13.32
N PRO A 256 -5.46 6.35 -14.01
CA PRO A 256 -6.21 7.56 -14.38
C PRO A 256 -6.57 8.43 -13.16
N GLY A 257 -6.56 9.74 -13.34
CA GLY A 257 -6.90 10.77 -12.36
C GLY A 257 -5.75 11.23 -11.46
N GLU A 258 -4.63 10.48 -11.41
CA GLU A 258 -3.51 10.83 -10.54
C GLU A 258 -2.78 12.11 -10.98
N ILE A 259 -2.62 12.33 -12.30
CA ILE A 259 -1.99 13.56 -12.81
C ILE A 259 -2.93 14.74 -12.63
N ALA A 260 -4.22 14.57 -12.93
CA ALA A 260 -5.22 15.59 -12.67
C ALA A 260 -5.21 16.04 -11.19
N GLU A 261 -5.07 15.10 -10.25
CA GLU A 261 -4.93 15.42 -8.82
C GLU A 261 -3.67 16.26 -8.52
N LEU A 262 -2.52 15.96 -9.15
CA LEU A 262 -1.31 16.77 -8.99
C LEU A 262 -1.51 18.20 -9.50
N CYS A 263 -2.13 18.34 -10.68
CA CYS A 263 -2.40 19.62 -11.31
C CYS A 263 -3.41 20.49 -10.55
N GLN A 264 -4.21 19.93 -9.64
CA GLN A 264 -5.15 20.70 -8.80
C GLN A 264 -4.45 21.68 -7.86
N TRP A 265 -3.26 21.33 -7.36
CA TRP A 265 -2.52 22.14 -6.38
C TRP A 265 -1.13 22.56 -6.86
N CYS A 266 -0.56 21.86 -7.85
CA CYS A 266 0.64 22.26 -8.58
C CYS A 266 0.27 22.53 -10.04
N ARG A 267 -0.42 23.66 -10.27
CA ARG A 267 -0.89 24.02 -11.61
C ARG A 267 0.30 24.28 -12.55
N PRO A 268 0.37 23.63 -13.71
CA PRO A 268 1.41 23.89 -14.70
C PRO A 268 1.19 25.21 -15.45
N ASP A 269 2.26 25.96 -15.68
CA ASP A 269 2.33 27.04 -16.69
C ASP A 269 2.81 26.48 -18.03
N VAL A 270 3.69 25.48 -17.98
CA VAL A 270 4.14 24.70 -19.14
C VAL A 270 3.94 23.23 -18.84
N ALA A 271 3.23 22.51 -19.71
CA ALA A 271 3.05 21.07 -19.61
C ALA A 271 3.80 20.35 -20.74
N VAL A 272 4.56 19.31 -20.38
CA VAL A 272 5.41 18.55 -21.29
C VAL A 272 5.06 17.07 -21.21
N ILE A 273 4.78 16.44 -22.34
CA ILE A 273 4.71 14.97 -22.45
C ILE A 273 5.93 14.51 -23.23
N THR A 274 6.79 13.69 -22.62
CA THR A 274 8.05 13.26 -23.26
C THR A 274 7.89 12.05 -24.20
N ALA A 275 6.99 11.12 -23.90
CA ALA A 275 6.72 9.93 -24.71
C ALA A 275 5.50 9.15 -24.20
N ILE A 276 4.83 8.40 -25.09
CA ILE A 276 3.80 7.41 -24.77
C ILE A 276 4.31 6.01 -25.14
N GLY A 277 4.15 5.05 -24.24
CA GLY A 277 4.57 3.66 -24.48
C GLY A 277 4.03 2.69 -23.44
N PRO A 278 4.31 1.38 -23.60
CA PRO A 278 3.67 0.31 -22.85
C PRO A 278 4.23 0.14 -21.43
N VAL A 279 3.90 1.07 -20.54
CA VAL A 279 4.28 1.03 -19.11
C VAL A 279 3.08 0.77 -18.21
N HIS A 280 3.26 0.02 -17.13
CA HIS A 280 2.20 -0.28 -16.16
C HIS A 280 0.91 -0.86 -16.78
N LEU A 281 1.03 -1.64 -17.86
CA LEU A 281 -0.11 -2.22 -18.58
C LEU A 281 -1.01 -3.08 -17.69
N GLU A 282 -0.48 -3.72 -16.64
CA GLU A 282 -1.28 -4.45 -15.64
C GLU A 282 -2.34 -3.58 -14.94
N ARG A 283 -2.09 -2.25 -14.86
CA ARG A 283 -2.99 -1.27 -14.22
C ARG A 283 -3.80 -0.50 -15.25
N PHE A 284 -3.18 -0.11 -16.37
CA PHE A 284 -3.83 0.69 -17.41
C PHE A 284 -4.61 -0.13 -18.43
N GLY A 285 -4.29 -1.41 -18.65
CA GLY A 285 -4.94 -2.26 -19.64
C GLY A 285 -4.58 -1.97 -21.10
N SER A 286 -4.41 -0.71 -21.50
CA SER A 286 -4.02 -0.32 -22.87
C SER A 286 -3.19 0.96 -22.91
N GLU A 287 -2.44 1.15 -24.01
CA GLU A 287 -1.69 2.39 -24.25
C GLU A 287 -2.59 3.62 -24.45
N GLU A 288 -3.81 3.42 -24.96
CA GLU A 288 -4.79 4.51 -25.09
C GLU A 288 -5.16 5.09 -23.72
N ARG A 289 -5.32 4.23 -22.71
CA ARG A 289 -5.56 4.70 -21.33
C ARG A 289 -4.33 5.37 -20.73
N ILE A 290 -3.13 4.97 -21.13
CA ILE A 290 -1.88 5.65 -20.72
C ILE A 290 -1.84 7.05 -21.34
N LEU A 291 -2.17 7.19 -22.62
CA LEU A 291 -2.27 8.48 -23.31
C LEU A 291 -3.29 9.38 -22.62
N GLN A 292 -4.50 8.88 -22.38
CA GLN A 292 -5.57 9.63 -21.71
C GLN A 292 -5.12 10.11 -20.33
N ALA A 293 -4.58 9.22 -19.50
CA ALA A 293 -4.13 9.57 -18.15
C ALA A 293 -2.97 10.58 -18.16
N LYS A 294 -2.05 10.49 -19.13
CA LYS A 294 -0.95 11.46 -19.26
C LYS A 294 -1.40 12.81 -19.81
N SER A 295 -2.45 12.83 -20.62
CA SER A 295 -3.03 14.05 -21.19
C SER A 295 -3.71 14.93 -20.13
N GLU A 296 -4.04 14.38 -18.95
CA GLU A 296 -4.54 15.14 -17.79
C GLU A 296 -3.61 16.31 -17.40
N ILE A 297 -2.31 16.24 -17.72
CA ILE A 297 -1.34 17.30 -17.43
C ILE A 297 -1.63 18.59 -18.23
N LEU A 298 -2.35 18.46 -19.35
CA LEU A 298 -2.59 19.53 -20.31
C LEU A 298 -3.78 20.42 -19.92
N GLU A 299 -4.76 19.90 -19.17
CA GLU A 299 -6.08 20.52 -18.95
C GLU A 299 -6.05 21.97 -18.40
N ARG A 300 -4.93 22.40 -17.80
CA ARG A 300 -4.82 23.70 -17.13
C ARG A 300 -3.56 24.48 -17.50
N ALA A 301 -2.78 23.98 -18.45
CA ALA A 301 -1.51 24.54 -18.87
C ALA A 301 -1.69 25.48 -20.06
N PRO A 302 -1.28 26.76 -19.98
CA PRO A 302 -1.35 27.69 -21.10
C PRO A 302 -0.32 27.36 -22.21
N THR A 303 0.80 26.72 -21.87
CA THR A 303 1.80 26.27 -22.84
C THR A 303 1.92 24.76 -22.81
N VAL A 304 1.87 24.12 -23.98
CA VAL A 304 1.95 22.66 -24.12
C VAL A 304 3.09 22.28 -25.06
N VAL A 305 3.88 21.27 -24.69
CA VAL A 305 5.01 20.74 -25.48
C VAL A 305 4.83 19.24 -25.68
N LEU A 306 4.68 18.83 -26.95
CA LEU A 306 4.42 17.44 -27.35
C LEU A 306 5.38 17.03 -28.49
N PRO A 307 5.96 15.81 -28.47
CA PRO A 307 6.72 15.26 -29.59
C PRO A 307 5.77 14.74 -30.67
N ILE A 308 5.65 15.48 -31.77
CA ILE A 308 4.73 15.21 -32.88
C ILE A 308 5.18 14.06 -33.79
N ASP A 309 6.37 13.49 -33.58
CA ASP A 309 6.81 12.27 -34.27
C ASP A 309 5.95 11.05 -33.89
N ASP A 310 5.30 11.08 -32.72
CA ASP A 310 4.25 10.13 -32.35
C ASP A 310 2.89 10.63 -32.85
N GLN A 311 2.30 9.90 -33.81
CA GLN A 311 1.02 10.28 -34.43
C GLN A 311 -0.12 10.48 -33.42
N ARG A 312 -0.09 9.78 -32.27
CA ARG A 312 -1.09 9.94 -31.20
C ARG A 312 -0.95 11.30 -30.52
N LEU A 313 0.28 11.76 -30.34
CA LEU A 313 0.60 13.05 -29.75
C LEU A 313 0.44 14.20 -30.75
N ALA A 314 0.71 13.97 -32.04
CA ALA A 314 0.34 14.91 -33.10
C ALA A 314 -1.18 15.14 -33.13
N SER A 315 -1.97 14.06 -33.14
CA SER A 315 -3.43 14.15 -33.08
C SER A 315 -3.94 14.81 -31.78
N LEU A 316 -3.20 14.67 -30.67
CA LEU A 316 -3.51 15.36 -29.42
C LEU A 316 -3.18 16.85 -29.50
N ALA A 317 -2.06 17.22 -30.13
CA ALA A 317 -1.68 18.60 -30.36
C ALA A 317 -2.76 19.34 -31.15
N ASP A 318 -3.25 18.75 -32.26
CA ASP A 318 -4.33 19.32 -33.07
C ASP A 318 -5.60 19.57 -32.24
N ARG A 319 -5.96 18.63 -31.34
CA ARG A 319 -7.13 18.77 -30.47
C ARG A 319 -6.96 19.86 -29.42
N VAL A 320 -5.76 19.97 -28.83
CA VAL A 320 -5.45 20.97 -27.80
C VAL A 320 -5.41 22.37 -28.43
N GLU A 321 -4.77 22.51 -29.59
CA GLU A 321 -4.75 23.78 -30.33
C GLU A 321 -6.16 24.22 -30.73
N ALA A 322 -7.03 23.29 -31.14
CA ALA A 322 -8.42 23.56 -31.44
C ALA A 322 -9.26 23.97 -30.21
N SER A 323 -8.85 23.62 -28.99
CA SER A 323 -9.56 24.00 -27.76
C SER A 323 -9.16 25.36 -27.18
N GLY A 324 -8.13 26.00 -27.76
CA GLY A 324 -7.51 27.23 -27.23
C GLY A 324 -6.57 26.97 -26.05
#